data_AF-A0A3M6YX84-F1
#
_entry.id   AF-A0A3M6YX84-F1
#
_cell.length_a   1.000
_cell.length_b   1.000
_cell.length_c   1.000
_cell.angle_alpha   90.00
_cell.angle_beta   90.00
_cell.angle_gamma   90.00
#
_symmetry.space_group_name_H-M   'P 1'
#
loop_
_entity.id
_entity.type
_entity.pdbx_description
1 polymer ?
#
loop_
_entity_poly.entity_id
_entity_poly.type
_entity_poly.pdbx_seq_one_letter_code
_entity_poly.pdbx_strand_id
1 'polypeptide(L)' 'MPASTLLTTQPLLGPVVGLVSWHFVMEAWMYALRIPAMSKYKVDVSPDKIKDDMANKVPASVHWPAENYNHLME' A
#
# COMPACT_ATOMS: atom_id res chain seq x y z
N MET A 1 1.58 4.13 -32.80
CA MET A 1 0.97 5.34 -32.20
C MET A 1 1.68 5.61 -30.87
N PRO A 2 2.11 6.85 -30.57
CA PRO A 2 2.78 7.13 -29.31
C PRO A 2 1.78 7.10 -28.14
N ALA A 3 2.25 6.70 -26.96
CA ALA A 3 1.42 6.61 -25.74
C ALA A 3 0.69 7.93 -25.43
N SER A 4 1.33 9.06 -25.74
CA SER A 4 0.77 10.41 -25.58
C SER A 4 -0.51 10.65 -26.40
N THR A 5 -0.68 9.97 -27.55
CA THR A 5 -1.88 10.09 -28.40
C THR A 5 -3.04 9.26 -27.86
N LEU A 6 -2.78 8.14 -27.18
CA LEU A 6 -3.81 7.32 -26.54
C LEU A 6 -4.44 8.04 -25.34
N LEU A 7 -3.61 8.75 -24.56
CA LEU A 7 -4.07 9.51 -23.38
C LEU A 7 -4.98 10.70 -23.74
N THR A 8 -4.83 11.26 -24.94
CA THR A 8 -5.62 12.42 -25.41
C THR A 8 -6.84 12.02 -26.24
N THR A 9 -6.83 10.87 -26.90
CA THR A 9 -7.97 10.38 -27.71
C THR A 9 -8.95 9.52 -26.91
N GLN A 10 -8.56 9.00 -25.74
CA GLN A 10 -9.41 8.24 -24.83
C GLN A 10 -9.55 9.01 -23.52
N PRO A 11 -10.61 9.84 -23.36
CA PRO A 11 -10.67 10.83 -22.28
C PRO A 11 -10.66 10.23 -20.86
N LEU A 12 -11.00 8.95 -20.71
CA LEU A 12 -10.96 8.24 -19.42
C LEU A 12 -9.62 7.53 -19.15
N LEU A 13 -8.78 7.30 -20.17
CA LEU A 13 -7.56 6.51 -20.01
C LEU A 13 -6.54 7.24 -19.12
N GLY A 14 -6.39 8.55 -19.29
CA GLY A 14 -5.53 9.37 -18.43
C GLY A 14 -5.90 9.29 -16.94
N PRO A 15 -7.15 9.63 -16.56
CA PRO A 15 -7.62 9.50 -15.18
C PRO A 15 -7.48 8.09 -14.59
N VAL A 16 -7.80 7.05 -15.35
CA VAL A 16 -7.66 5.65 -14.89
C VAL A 16 -6.20 5.31 -14.60
N VAL A 17 -5.28 5.65 -15.50
CA VAL A 17 -3.83 5.44 -15.27
C VAL A 17 -3.37 6.22 -14.04
N GLY A 18 -3.88 7.43 -13.82
CA GLY A 18 -3.61 8.22 -12.61
C GLY A 18 -4.03 7.50 -11.33
N LEU A 19 -5.27 6.99 -11.28
CA LEU A 19 -5.79 6.25 -10.12
C LEU A 19 -5.01 4.96 -9.84
N VAL A 20 -4.70 4.18 -10.90
CA VAL A 20 -3.91 2.95 -10.77
C VAL A 20 -2.48 3.25 -10.30
N SER A 21 -1.87 4.33 -10.82
CA SER A 21 -0.54 4.75 -10.37
C SER A 21 -0.56 5.16 -8.90
N TRP A 22 -1.59 5.90 -8.47
CA TRP A 22 -1.75 6.30 -7.07
C TRP A 22 -1.95 5.09 -6.14
N HIS A 23 -2.70 4.09 -6.58
CA HIS A 23 -2.84 2.83 -5.86
C HIS A 23 -1.47 2.18 -5.59
N PHE A 24 -0.61 2.04 -6.60
CA PHE A 24 0.72 1.47 -6.42
C PHE A 24 1.65 2.33 -5.57
N VAL A 25 1.50 3.67 -5.59
CA VAL A 25 2.23 4.56 -4.67
C VAL A 25 1.86 4.26 -3.22
N MET A 26 0.57 4.09 -2.93
CA MET A 26 0.11 3.73 -1.59
C MET A 26 0.62 2.35 -1.17
N GLU A 27 0.56 1.34 -2.06
CA GLU A 27 1.12 0.01 -1.78
C GLU A 27 2.61 0.07 -1.45
N ALA A 28 3.39 0.77 -2.29
CA ALA A 28 4.82 0.93 -2.08
C ALA A 28 5.12 1.61 -0.73
N TRP A 29 4.37 2.65 -0.37
CA TRP A 29 4.55 3.32 0.93
C TRP A 29 4.23 2.38 2.11
N MET A 30 3.10 1.69 2.09
CA MET A 30 2.71 0.76 3.15
C MET A 30 3.76 -0.34 3.35
N TYR A 31 4.26 -0.94 2.26
CA TYR A 31 5.26 -2.01 2.31
C TYR A 31 6.64 -1.50 2.74
N ALA A 32 7.04 -0.31 2.31
CA ALA A 32 8.30 0.31 2.71
C ALA A 32 8.39 0.51 4.24
N LEU A 33 7.27 0.69 4.93
CA LEU A 33 7.24 0.78 6.40
C LEU A 33 7.11 -0.59 7.06
N ARG A 34 6.18 -1.43 6.58
CA ARG A 34 5.83 -2.70 7.24
C ARG A 34 6.91 -3.78 7.08
N ILE A 35 7.52 -3.91 5.90
CA ILE A 35 8.50 -4.98 5.64
C ILE A 35 9.74 -4.84 6.53
N PRO A 36 10.40 -3.65 6.63
CA PRO A 36 11.53 -3.49 7.53
C PRO A 36 11.13 -3.66 9.00
N ALA A 37 9.93 -3.23 9.38
CA ALA A 37 9.41 -3.35 10.75
C ALA A 37 9.27 -4.82 11.18
N MET A 38 8.81 -5.71 10.30
CA MET A 38 8.69 -7.14 10.62
C MET A 38 10.02 -7.75 11.07
N SER A 39 11.11 -7.43 10.37
CA SER A 39 12.46 -7.87 10.75
C SER A 39 12.94 -7.17 12.03
N LYS A 40 12.79 -5.84 12.11
CA LYS A 40 13.25 -5.02 13.24
C LYS A 40 12.62 -5.43 14.57
N TYR A 41 11.32 -5.74 14.57
CA TYR A 41 10.56 -6.08 15.77
C TYR A 41 10.38 -7.58 15.97
N LYS A 42 11.02 -8.43 15.15
CA LYS A 42 10.94 -9.90 15.25
C LYS A 42 9.49 -10.38 15.28
N VAL A 43 8.73 -9.94 14.28
CA VAL A 43 7.35 -10.37 14.04
C VAL A 43 7.38 -11.81 13.56
N ASP A 44 6.61 -12.68 14.22
CA ASP A 44 6.35 -14.03 13.79
C ASP A 44 5.33 -14.01 12.65
N VAL A 45 5.75 -14.47 11.47
CA VAL A 45 4.92 -14.48 10.25
C VAL A 45 4.01 -15.71 10.16
N SER A 46 3.99 -16.55 11.19
CA SER A 46 3.03 -17.65 11.30
C SER A 46 1.60 -17.10 11.30
N PRO A 47 0.65 -17.71 10.56
CA PRO A 47 -0.72 -17.19 10.42
C PRO A 47 -1.41 -16.87 11.74
N ASP A 48 -1.14 -17.67 12.78
CA ASP A 48 -1.76 -17.54 14.10
C ASP A 48 -1.15 -16.42 14.96
N LYS A 49 0.05 -15.94 14.61
CA LYS A 49 0.84 -15.00 15.44
C LYS A 49 1.00 -13.63 14.80
N ILE A 50 0.96 -13.54 13.47
CA ILE A 50 1.28 -12.31 12.74
C ILE A 50 0.41 -11.12 13.12
N LYS A 51 -0.91 -11.33 13.33
CA LYS A 51 -1.82 -10.24 13.74
C LYS A 51 -1.49 -9.71 15.13
N ASP A 52 -1.28 -10.61 16.08
CA ASP A 52 -0.97 -10.27 17.48
C ASP A 52 0.41 -9.60 17.60
N ASP A 53 1.41 -10.14 16.93
CA ASP A 53 2.77 -9.59 16.92
C ASP A 53 2.82 -8.21 16.25
N MET A 54 2.11 -8.02 15.13
CA MET A 54 2.01 -6.71 14.49
C MET A 54 1.34 -5.69 15.41
N ALA A 55 0.30 -6.07 16.17
CA ALA A 55 -0.39 -5.15 17.08
C ALA A 55 0.43 -4.79 18.32
N ASN A 56 1.20 -5.75 18.86
CA ASN A 56 1.86 -5.58 20.16
C ASN A 56 3.35 -5.20 20.06
N LYS A 57 4.05 -5.55 18.97
CA LYS A 57 5.49 -5.32 18.82
C LYS A 57 5.84 -4.12 17.95
N VAL A 58 4.95 -3.72 17.04
CA VAL A 58 5.22 -2.68 16.04
C VAL A 58 4.52 -1.37 16.43
N PRO A 59 5.20 -0.20 16.34
CA PRO A 59 4.55 1.07 16.64
C PRO A 59 3.36 1.37 15.71
N ALA A 60 2.27 1.90 16.27
CA ALA A 60 1.05 2.27 15.54
C ALA A 60 1.30 3.10 14.27
N SER A 61 2.31 3.99 14.29
CA SER A 61 2.69 4.82 13.15
C SER A 61 3.08 4.05 11.88
N VAL A 62 3.53 2.79 12.02
CA VAL A 62 3.83 1.90 10.90
C VAL A 62 2.54 1.39 10.22
N HIS A 63 1.43 1.37 10.95
CA HIS A 63 0.14 0.84 10.49
C HIS A 63 -0.73 1.92 9.85
N TRP A 64 -0.62 3.19 10.27
CA TRP A 64 -1.52 4.27 9.84
C TRP A 64 -1.71 4.39 8.33
N PRO A 65 -0.67 4.36 7.46
CA PRO A 65 -0.90 4.51 6.03
C PRO A 65 -1.80 3.41 5.47
N ALA A 66 -1.67 2.21 6.02
CA ALA A 66 -2.43 1.04 5.59
C ALA A 66 -3.81 0.92 6.23
N GLU A 67 -3.98 1.37 7.46
CA GLU A 67 -5.31 1.50 8.06
C GLU A 67 -6.13 2.56 7.31
N ASN A 68 -5.53 3.70 6.98
CA ASN A 68 -6.16 4.74 6.17
C ASN A 68 -6.50 4.24 4.76
N TYR A 69 -5.56 3.56 4.12
CA TYR A 69 -5.78 2.99 2.78
C TYR A 69 -6.88 1.91 2.78
N ASN A 70 -6.90 1.03 3.79
CA ASN A 70 -7.95 0.02 3.92
C ASN A 70 -9.33 0.64 4.16
N HIS A 71 -9.43 1.67 5.01
CA HIS A 71 -10.69 2.38 5.26
C HIS A 71 -11.22 3.08 4.00
N LEU A 72 -10.34 3.55 3.11
CA LEU A 72 -10.75 4.10 1.81
C LEU A 72 -11.27 3.04 0.82
N MET A 73 -10.94 1.76 1.04
CA MET A 73 -11.27 0.64 0.15
C MET A 73 -12.41 -0.25 0.69
N GLU A 74 -12.89 0.02 1.91
CA GLU A 74 -14.07 -0.60 2.51
C GLU A 74 -15.36 0.08 2.02
#